data_AF-A0A4D6MF20-F1
#
_entry.id   AF-A0A4D6MF20-F1
#
_cell.length_a   1.000
_cell.length_b   1.000
_cell.length_c   1.000
_cell.angle_alpha   90.00
_cell.angle_beta   90.00
_cell.angle_gamma   90.00
#
_symmetry.space_group_name_H-M   'P 1'
#
loop_
_entity.id
_entity.type
_entity.pdbx_description
1 polymer ?
#
loop_
_entity_poly.entity_id
_entity_poly.type
_entity_poly.pdbx_seq_one_letter_code
_entity_poly.pdbx_strand_id
1 'polypeptide(L)'
;MRRERALFLLLLLLHLHHHICASKEEQEHGCPPSSCGKITNISYPFRLEGDPEKCGNKRYEVGCENNVTVLYLHSAKYHVQAINYKNYTVRVVDPALQLHNCSSLPLRSLSRSNFSDTYSYYSNGSYQAGLDSGINGESLIFEHIVFLSCNHSVRENGKYVKTEEYVKWDSKGYAYAVVGDLKAEDIEVGCDIKLVAPTSLRSFNNHSYTSMHSSLAYGFQISWLQLACQTHNFCSDGFCYFNFASQKLDCK
;
A
#
# COMPACT_ATOMS: atom_id res chain seq x y z
N MET A 1 47.68 9.39 32.72
CA MET A 1 48.21 8.68 31.53
C MET A 1 47.81 7.20 31.40
N ARG A 2 48.21 6.25 32.28
CA ARG A 2 47.94 4.80 32.05
C ARG A 2 46.44 4.42 32.21
N ARG A 3 45.75 5.04 33.17
CA ARG A 3 44.32 4.82 33.48
C ARG A 3 43.38 5.41 32.42
N GLU A 4 43.76 6.56 31.84
CA GLU A 4 42.99 7.22 30.77
C GLU A 4 43.06 6.45 29.45
N ARG A 5 44.22 5.86 29.12
CA ARG A 5 44.37 4.97 27.96
C ARG A 5 43.51 3.71 28.07
N ALA A 6 43.39 3.15 29.27
CA ALA A 6 42.54 1.98 29.51
C ALA A 6 41.04 2.32 29.38
N LEU A 7 40.62 3.49 29.86
CA LEU A 7 39.25 4.00 29.68
C LEU A 7 38.91 4.25 28.20
N PHE A 8 39.85 4.83 27.45
CA PHE A 8 39.66 5.07 26.02
C PHE A 8 39.54 3.77 25.21
N LEU A 9 40.36 2.77 25.54
CA LEU A 9 40.28 1.43 24.93
C LEU A 9 38.97 0.72 25.28
N LEU A 10 38.50 0.83 26.53
CA LEU A 10 37.21 0.26 26.95
C LEU A 10 36.04 0.92 26.21
N LEU A 11 36.05 2.25 26.06
CA LEU A 11 35.03 2.98 25.32
C LEU A 11 35.03 2.63 23.82
N LEU A 12 36.21 2.45 23.21
CA LEU A 12 36.36 1.97 21.84
C LEU A 12 35.83 0.54 21.67
N LEU A 13 36.12 -0.37 22.62
CA LEU A 13 35.62 -1.74 22.62
C LEU A 13 34.10 -1.80 22.80
N LEU A 14 33.53 -0.92 23.64
CA LEU A 14 32.09 -0.76 23.85
C LEU A 14 31.41 -0.18 22.61
N HIS A 15 32.03 0.81 21.94
CA HIS A 15 31.56 1.34 20.65
C HIS A 15 31.62 0.26 19.55
N LEU A 16 32.71 -0.50 19.46
CA LEU A 16 32.81 -1.62 18.52
C LEU A 16 31.74 -2.68 18.81
N HIS A 17 31.51 -3.04 20.07
CA HIS A 17 30.45 -3.98 20.44
C HIS A 17 29.05 -3.45 20.11
N HIS A 18 28.79 -2.15 20.28
CA HIS A 18 27.51 -1.54 19.89
C HIS A 18 27.31 -1.60 18.36
N HIS A 19 28.35 -1.34 17.57
CA HIS A 19 28.28 -1.48 16.11
C HIS A 19 28.10 -2.93 15.66
N ILE A 20 28.68 -3.90 16.37
CA ILE A 20 28.58 -5.32 16.04
C ILE A 20 27.17 -5.86 16.40
N CYS A 21 26.57 -5.45 17.51
CA CYS A 21 25.24 -5.93 17.91
C CYS A 21 24.07 -5.31 17.11
N ALA A 22 24.21 -4.08 16.60
CA ALA A 22 23.18 -3.46 15.75
C ALA A 22 23.03 -4.14 14.37
N SER A 23 24.00 -4.97 13.96
CA SER A 23 24.05 -5.61 12.64
C SER A 23 23.37 -6.98 12.54
N LYS A 24 22.87 -7.54 13.65
CA LYS A 24 22.42 -8.94 13.69
C LYS A 24 21.06 -9.21 13.02
N GLU A 25 20.19 -8.21 12.89
CA GLU A 25 18.93 -8.35 12.12
C GLU A 25 19.12 -8.07 10.62
N GLU A 26 20.14 -7.29 10.21
CA GLU A 26 20.44 -7.01 8.79
C GLU A 26 21.23 -8.16 8.10
N GLN A 27 21.72 -9.13 8.87
CA GLN A 27 22.65 -10.17 8.38
C GLN A 27 21.98 -11.47 7.89
N GLU A 28 20.66 -11.63 7.92
CA GLU A 28 20.05 -12.89 7.47
C GLU A 28 20.20 -13.12 5.94
N HIS A 29 20.50 -12.06 5.16
CA HIS A 29 20.66 -12.16 3.69
C HIS A 29 21.95 -11.55 3.10
N GLY A 30 22.83 -10.95 3.90
CA GLY A 30 24.13 -10.44 3.43
C GLY A 30 24.07 -9.45 2.25
N CYS A 31 22.93 -8.79 2.06
CA CYS A 31 22.68 -7.82 1.01
C CYS A 31 22.49 -6.43 1.65
N PRO A 32 23.33 -5.44 1.33
CA PRO A 32 23.12 -4.08 1.80
C PRO A 32 21.81 -3.51 1.21
N PRO A 33 21.09 -2.65 1.94
CA PRO A 33 19.93 -1.96 1.39
C PRO A 33 20.28 -1.11 0.17
N SER A 34 19.41 -1.16 -0.83
CA SER A 34 19.43 -0.31 -2.02
C SER A 34 18.63 0.98 -1.82
N SER A 35 18.74 1.93 -2.75
CA SER A 35 17.96 3.18 -2.71
C SER A 35 17.63 3.71 -4.11
N CYS A 36 16.51 4.41 -4.22
CA CYS A 36 16.10 5.11 -5.45
C CYS A 36 15.19 6.29 -5.09
N GLY A 37 15.55 7.50 -5.52
CA GLY A 37 14.77 8.69 -5.21
C GLY A 37 14.57 8.93 -3.72
N LYS A 38 13.30 9.12 -3.33
CA LYS A 38 12.94 9.31 -1.93
C LYS A 38 12.93 8.02 -1.09
N ILE A 39 13.01 6.85 -1.73
CA ILE A 39 13.03 5.57 -1.01
C ILE A 39 14.50 5.20 -0.78
N THR A 40 14.98 5.47 0.42
CA THR A 40 16.39 5.32 0.80
C THR A 40 16.73 3.96 1.41
N ASN A 41 15.72 3.15 1.72
CA ASN A 41 15.87 1.82 2.32
C ASN A 41 15.01 0.79 1.57
N ILE A 42 15.56 0.27 0.49
CA ILE A 42 15.02 -0.86 -0.27
C ILE A 42 15.80 -2.10 0.17
N SER A 43 15.19 -2.90 1.03
CA SER A 43 15.76 -4.10 1.61
C SER A 43 14.76 -5.25 1.48
N TYR A 44 15.19 -6.45 1.90
CA TYR A 44 14.36 -7.64 1.82
C TYR A 44 12.95 -7.38 2.43
N PRO A 45 11.86 -7.74 1.73
CA PRO A 45 11.82 -8.59 0.53
C PRO A 45 12.00 -7.85 -0.80
N PHE A 46 11.98 -6.52 -0.80
CA PHE A 46 12.13 -5.74 -2.02
C PHE A 46 13.55 -5.84 -2.59
N ARG A 47 13.64 -5.70 -3.91
CA ARG A 47 14.88 -5.62 -4.67
C ARG A 47 14.71 -4.61 -5.80
N LEU A 48 15.78 -3.92 -6.18
CA LEU A 48 15.80 -3.15 -7.41
C LEU A 48 16.02 -4.07 -8.61
N GLU A 49 15.49 -3.66 -9.76
CA GLU A 49 15.88 -4.23 -11.04
C GLU A 49 17.42 -4.15 -11.19
N GLY A 50 18.06 -5.30 -11.41
CA GLY A 50 19.51 -5.43 -11.49
C GLY A 50 20.23 -5.79 -10.19
N ASP A 51 19.54 -5.83 -9.03
CA ASP A 51 20.14 -6.35 -7.80
C ASP A 51 20.55 -7.83 -7.99
N PRO A 52 21.62 -8.30 -7.32
CA PRO A 52 22.04 -9.70 -7.40
C PRO A 52 20.89 -10.67 -7.11
N GLU A 53 20.85 -11.83 -7.78
CA GLU A 53 19.73 -12.78 -7.61
C GLU A 53 19.53 -13.25 -6.16
N LYS A 54 20.60 -13.28 -5.37
CA LYS A 54 20.56 -13.61 -3.93
C LYS A 54 19.91 -12.52 -3.05
N CYS A 55 19.68 -11.32 -3.58
CA CYS A 55 19.18 -10.17 -2.84
C CYS A 55 17.69 -9.93 -3.14
N GLY A 56 16.89 -9.90 -2.07
CA GLY A 56 15.44 -9.72 -2.14
C GLY A 56 14.72 -10.88 -2.84
N ASN A 57 13.43 -10.70 -3.10
CA ASN A 57 12.57 -11.70 -3.70
C ASN A 57 12.07 -11.19 -5.05
N LYS A 58 12.18 -12.01 -6.12
CA LYS A 58 11.75 -11.66 -7.49
C LYS A 58 10.29 -11.22 -7.58
N ARG A 59 9.42 -11.67 -6.67
CA ARG A 59 8.01 -11.25 -6.60
C ARG A 59 7.80 -9.81 -6.11
N TYR A 60 8.82 -9.21 -5.50
CA TYR A 60 8.80 -7.88 -4.89
C TYR A 60 9.82 -6.94 -5.54
N GLU A 61 10.11 -7.16 -6.82
CA GLU A 61 11.01 -6.31 -7.60
C GLU A 61 10.37 -4.95 -7.88
N VAL A 62 11.16 -3.88 -7.70
CA VAL A 62 10.77 -2.50 -7.99
C VAL A 62 11.76 -1.88 -8.98
N GLY A 63 11.22 -1.09 -9.91
CA GLY A 63 12.03 -0.32 -10.85
C GLY A 63 12.52 0.99 -10.24
N CYS A 64 13.53 1.59 -10.88
CA CYS A 64 13.97 2.96 -10.60
C CYS A 64 13.95 3.78 -11.90
N GLU A 65 12.88 4.53 -12.12
CA GLU A 65 12.69 5.31 -13.34
C GLU A 65 12.80 6.81 -13.04
N ASN A 66 13.74 7.51 -13.69
CA ASN A 66 13.94 8.95 -13.49
C ASN A 66 14.04 9.35 -12.00
N ASN A 67 14.79 8.57 -11.22
CA ASN A 67 14.94 8.76 -9.78
C ASN A 67 13.62 8.62 -8.99
N VAL A 68 12.68 7.81 -9.49
CA VAL A 68 11.43 7.45 -8.81
C VAL A 68 11.33 5.92 -8.71
N THR A 69 11.09 5.43 -7.50
CA THR A 69 10.83 4.00 -7.27
C THR A 69 9.45 3.63 -7.80
N VAL A 70 9.40 2.64 -8.69
CA VAL A 70 8.18 2.19 -9.38
C VAL A 70 7.86 0.76 -8.97
N LEU A 71 6.64 0.53 -8.50
CA LEU A 71 6.10 -0.80 -8.28
C LEU A 71 5.19 -1.19 -9.43
N TYR A 72 5.36 -2.42 -9.91
CA TYR A 72 4.57 -3.00 -10.98
C TYR A 72 3.45 -3.90 -10.42
N LEU A 73 2.18 -3.50 -10.60
CA LEU A 73 1.01 -4.28 -10.13
C LEU A 73 0.07 -4.55 -11.29
N HIS A 74 -0.23 -5.81 -11.62
CA HIS A 74 -1.17 -6.16 -12.71
C HIS A 74 -0.86 -5.40 -14.02
N SER A 75 0.42 -5.38 -14.43
CA SER A 75 0.89 -4.64 -15.61
C SER A 75 0.69 -3.12 -15.50
N ALA A 76 0.66 -2.58 -14.27
CA ALA A 76 0.56 -1.16 -13.96
C ALA A 76 1.81 -0.61 -13.34
N LYS A 77 2.12 0.64 -13.65
CA LYS A 77 3.11 1.42 -12.92
C LYS A 77 2.43 2.18 -11.78
N TYR A 78 2.97 2.05 -10.58
CA TYR A 78 2.62 2.87 -9.44
C TYR A 78 3.88 3.48 -8.82
N HIS A 79 3.83 4.74 -8.41
CA HIS A 79 4.95 5.38 -7.74
C HIS A 79 4.94 5.00 -6.26
N VAL A 80 6.05 4.43 -5.77
CA VAL A 80 6.19 4.09 -4.35
C VAL A 80 6.34 5.37 -3.54
N GLN A 81 5.50 5.51 -2.52
CA GLN A 81 5.47 6.65 -1.62
C GLN A 81 6.19 6.36 -0.30
N ALA A 82 6.05 5.14 0.22
CA ALA A 82 6.73 4.68 1.43
C ALA A 82 6.75 3.15 1.48
N ILE A 83 7.79 2.58 2.07
CA ILE A 83 7.87 1.17 2.44
C ILE A 83 7.95 1.13 3.97
N ASN A 84 7.05 0.39 4.60
CA ASN A 84 7.01 0.22 6.05
C ASN A 84 7.23 -1.25 6.41
N TYR A 85 8.45 -1.55 6.83
CA TYR A 85 8.86 -2.90 7.24
C TYR A 85 8.27 -3.34 8.58
N LYS A 86 7.82 -2.40 9.43
CA LYS A 86 7.24 -2.75 10.73
C LYS A 86 5.85 -3.36 10.60
N ASN A 87 5.04 -2.85 9.69
CA ASN A 87 3.67 -3.31 9.46
C ASN A 87 3.49 -4.05 8.12
N TYR A 88 4.60 -4.33 7.42
CA TYR A 88 4.62 -5.06 6.16
C TYR A 88 3.75 -4.43 5.06
N THR A 89 3.79 -3.09 4.92
CA THR A 89 3.00 -2.36 3.91
C THR A 89 3.84 -1.46 3.00
N VAL A 90 3.46 -1.39 1.73
CA VAL A 90 4.01 -0.44 0.76
C VAL A 90 2.87 0.48 0.34
N ARG A 91 3.08 1.78 0.50
CA ARG A 91 2.16 2.79 0.02
C ARG A 91 2.57 3.22 -1.38
N VAL A 92 1.63 3.17 -2.31
CA VAL A 92 1.83 3.55 -3.70
C VAL A 92 0.74 4.53 -4.15
N VAL A 93 1.02 5.28 -5.22
CA VAL A 93 0.05 6.19 -5.84
C VAL A 93 0.06 5.98 -7.36
N ASP A 94 -1.11 6.10 -7.98
CA ASP A 94 -1.21 6.11 -9.44
C ASP A 94 -0.49 7.36 -9.98
N PRO A 95 0.45 7.22 -10.92
CA PRO A 95 1.23 8.35 -11.44
C PRO A 95 0.40 9.42 -12.15
N ALA A 96 -0.82 9.11 -12.59
CA ALA A 96 -1.71 10.12 -13.18
C ALA A 96 -2.36 11.05 -12.16
N LEU A 97 -2.40 10.66 -10.88
CA LEU A 97 -2.98 11.50 -9.83
C LEU A 97 -2.03 12.64 -9.46
N GLN A 98 -2.53 13.87 -9.61
CA GLN A 98 -1.81 15.08 -9.31
C GLN A 98 -2.50 15.82 -8.17
N LEU A 99 -1.78 16.03 -7.07
CA LEU A 99 -2.29 16.80 -5.94
C LEU A 99 -2.76 18.19 -6.41
N HIS A 100 -3.94 18.61 -5.97
CA HIS A 100 -4.62 19.86 -6.35
C HIS A 100 -5.18 19.94 -7.78
N ASN A 101 -4.97 18.94 -8.62
CA ASN A 101 -5.64 18.84 -9.93
C ASN A 101 -6.80 17.84 -9.84
N CYS A 102 -7.97 18.31 -9.39
CA CYS A 102 -9.15 17.47 -9.16
C CYS A 102 -9.70 16.80 -10.44
N SER A 103 -9.25 17.19 -11.62
CA SER A 103 -9.58 16.54 -12.90
C SER A 103 -8.67 15.36 -13.23
N SER A 104 -7.57 15.17 -12.50
CA SER A 104 -6.69 14.02 -12.71
C SER A 104 -7.31 12.77 -12.12
N LEU A 105 -7.41 11.70 -12.91
CA LEU A 105 -7.97 10.41 -12.48
C LEU A 105 -6.93 9.31 -12.58
N PRO A 106 -7.05 8.25 -11.76
CA PRO A 106 -6.27 7.03 -11.92
C PRO A 106 -6.38 6.47 -13.35
N LEU A 107 -5.30 5.87 -13.85
CA LEU A 107 -5.26 5.33 -15.21
C LEU A 107 -6.08 4.04 -15.36
N ARG A 108 -6.33 3.34 -14.25
CA ARG A 108 -7.01 2.05 -14.24
C ARG A 108 -7.83 1.86 -12.99
N SER A 109 -8.90 1.09 -13.14
CA SER A 109 -9.71 0.67 -12.01
C SER A 109 -8.96 -0.37 -11.19
N LEU A 110 -8.93 -0.19 -9.87
CA LEU A 110 -8.35 -1.13 -8.93
C LEU A 110 -9.27 -1.25 -7.71
N SER A 111 -9.57 -2.47 -7.33
CA SER A 111 -10.45 -2.77 -6.20
C SER A 111 -9.86 -3.90 -5.36
N ARG A 112 -10.50 -4.19 -4.22
CA ARG A 112 -10.15 -5.33 -3.35
C ARG A 112 -9.99 -6.65 -4.13
N SER A 113 -10.82 -6.90 -5.13
CA SER A 113 -10.79 -8.16 -5.90
C SER A 113 -9.49 -8.38 -6.68
N ASN A 114 -8.70 -7.32 -6.90
CA ASN A 114 -7.38 -7.44 -7.52
C ASN A 114 -6.34 -8.09 -6.58
N PHE A 115 -6.57 -8.06 -5.26
CA PHE A 115 -5.62 -8.52 -4.25
C PHE A 115 -6.11 -9.72 -3.43
N SER A 116 -7.42 -9.95 -3.40
CA SER A 116 -8.07 -11.03 -2.65
C SER A 116 -9.33 -11.43 -3.39
N ASP A 117 -9.45 -12.73 -3.70
CA ASP A 117 -10.74 -13.28 -4.11
C ASP A 117 -11.59 -13.49 -2.85
N THR A 118 -12.75 -12.83 -2.80
CA THR A 118 -13.70 -12.93 -1.68
C THR A 118 -14.12 -14.38 -1.40
N TYR A 119 -14.07 -15.27 -2.41
CA TYR A 119 -14.49 -16.67 -2.32
C TYR A 119 -13.34 -17.65 -2.06
N SER A 120 -12.08 -17.20 -2.12
CA SER A 120 -10.90 -18.04 -1.87
C SER A 120 -10.16 -17.59 -0.62
N TYR A 121 -9.97 -18.50 0.34
CA TYR A 121 -9.08 -18.30 1.49
C TYR A 121 -7.60 -18.16 1.09
N TYR A 122 -7.25 -18.60 -0.13
CA TYR A 122 -5.89 -18.53 -0.63
C TYR A 122 -5.77 -17.36 -1.61
N SER A 123 -5.21 -16.25 -1.16
CA SER A 123 -4.63 -15.27 -2.08
C SER A 123 -3.29 -15.80 -2.56
N ASN A 124 -3.19 -16.10 -3.86
CA ASN A 124 -1.93 -16.45 -4.51
C ASN A 124 -1.15 -15.21 -4.98
N GLY A 125 -1.63 -14.00 -4.65
CA GLY A 125 -0.98 -12.75 -5.00
C GLY A 125 0.26 -12.48 -4.15
N SER A 126 1.21 -11.70 -4.68
CA SER A 126 2.35 -11.22 -3.87
C SER A 126 1.96 -10.12 -2.89
N TYR A 127 0.82 -9.47 -3.15
CA TYR A 127 0.29 -8.41 -2.32
C TYR A 127 -1.17 -8.67 -1.95
N GLN A 128 -1.57 -8.17 -0.78
CA GLN A 128 -2.90 -8.35 -0.20
C GLN A 128 -3.49 -7.01 0.28
N ALA A 129 -4.82 -6.96 0.34
CA ALA A 129 -5.60 -5.77 0.71
C ALA A 129 -5.84 -5.60 2.22
N GLY A 130 -5.44 -6.57 3.06
CA GLY A 130 -5.63 -6.55 4.51
C GLY A 130 -4.45 -7.16 5.26
N LEU A 131 -4.47 -7.05 6.59
CA LEU A 131 -3.37 -7.54 7.46
C LEU A 131 -3.70 -8.83 8.21
N ASP A 132 -4.67 -9.58 7.70
CA ASP A 132 -5.02 -10.91 8.17
C ASP A 132 -4.82 -11.87 6.99
N SER A 133 -3.96 -12.89 7.15
CA SER A 133 -3.71 -13.88 6.09
C SER A 133 -4.79 -14.96 6.01
N GLY A 134 -5.71 -15.01 6.99
CA GLY A 134 -6.72 -16.04 7.17
C GLY A 134 -8.17 -15.58 7.08
N ILE A 135 -8.47 -14.29 7.22
CA ILE A 135 -9.86 -13.78 7.19
C ILE A 135 -10.01 -12.74 6.09
N ASN A 136 -10.77 -13.11 5.06
CA ASN A 136 -11.14 -12.21 3.96
C ASN A 136 -12.11 -11.11 4.45
N GLY A 137 -11.58 -9.95 4.88
CA GLY A 137 -12.31 -8.68 4.82
C GLY A 137 -12.58 -7.92 6.11
N GLU A 138 -12.12 -8.37 7.28
CA GLU A 138 -12.37 -7.63 8.53
C GLU A 138 -11.35 -6.50 8.80
N SER A 139 -10.22 -6.45 8.10
CA SER A 139 -9.19 -5.42 8.33
C SER A 139 -8.48 -4.98 7.04
N LEU A 140 -9.23 -4.31 6.17
CA LEU A 140 -8.69 -3.69 4.96
C LEU A 140 -7.78 -2.50 5.32
N ILE A 141 -6.66 -2.38 4.60
CA ILE A 141 -5.72 -1.25 4.74
C ILE A 141 -5.99 -0.11 3.77
N PHE A 142 -7.00 -0.23 2.92
CA PHE A 142 -7.52 0.83 2.08
C PHE A 142 -9.05 0.75 1.96
N GLU A 143 -9.64 1.89 1.61
CA GLU A 143 -11.02 2.04 1.17
C GLU A 143 -11.05 2.34 -0.33
N HIS A 144 -12.25 2.35 -0.92
CA HIS A 144 -12.46 2.66 -2.32
C HIS A 144 -13.18 4.00 -2.50
N ILE A 145 -12.87 4.68 -3.59
CA ILE A 145 -13.70 5.72 -4.17
C ILE A 145 -14.20 5.20 -5.51
N VAL A 146 -15.52 5.09 -5.64
CA VAL A 146 -16.18 4.62 -6.85
C VAL A 146 -16.71 5.83 -7.61
N PHE A 147 -16.28 5.98 -8.86
CA PHE A 147 -16.78 7.00 -9.76
C PHE A 147 -17.90 6.42 -10.61
N LEU A 148 -19.01 7.17 -10.66
CA LEU A 148 -20.20 6.79 -11.42
C LEU A 148 -20.56 7.86 -12.44
N SER A 149 -21.17 7.42 -13.53
CA SER A 149 -21.89 8.29 -14.45
C SER A 149 -23.34 7.88 -14.51
N CYS A 150 -24.25 8.83 -14.33
CA CYS A 150 -25.68 8.60 -14.33
C CYS A 150 -26.38 9.36 -15.46
N ASN A 151 -27.43 8.78 -16.02
CA ASN A 151 -28.26 9.43 -17.04
C ASN A 151 -29.26 10.45 -16.45
N HIS A 152 -29.36 10.54 -15.13
CA HIS A 152 -30.20 11.50 -14.42
C HIS A 152 -29.54 11.98 -13.12
N SER A 153 -30.06 13.07 -12.55
CA SER A 153 -29.57 13.59 -11.28
C SER A 153 -30.02 12.66 -10.14
N VAL A 154 -29.07 12.09 -9.41
CA VAL A 154 -29.35 11.43 -8.13
C VAL A 154 -29.71 12.51 -7.11
N ARG A 155 -30.94 12.43 -6.56
CA ARG A 155 -31.45 13.33 -5.52
C ARG A 155 -31.58 12.55 -4.22
N GLU A 156 -31.39 13.23 -3.10
CA GLU A 156 -31.66 12.71 -1.75
C GLU A 156 -30.80 11.50 -1.29
N ASN A 157 -29.84 11.06 -2.10
CA ASN A 157 -28.85 10.06 -1.70
C ASN A 157 -27.54 10.73 -1.23
N GLY A 158 -27.35 10.83 0.09
CA GLY A 158 -26.19 11.47 0.71
C GLY A 158 -24.85 10.78 0.45
N LYS A 159 -24.84 9.57 -0.14
CA LYS A 159 -23.62 8.87 -0.54
C LYS A 159 -22.99 9.42 -1.82
N TYR A 160 -23.80 10.03 -2.70
CA TYR A 160 -23.38 10.47 -4.03
C TYR A 160 -22.86 11.91 -3.99
N VAL A 161 -21.54 12.06 -4.08
CA VAL A 161 -20.89 13.37 -4.15
C VAL A 161 -20.73 13.78 -5.61
N LYS A 162 -21.22 14.97 -5.96
CA LYS A 162 -21.08 15.51 -7.33
C LYS A 162 -19.61 15.79 -7.66
N THR A 163 -19.21 15.44 -8.88
CA THR A 163 -17.84 15.64 -9.38
C THR A 163 -17.80 16.43 -10.70
N GLU A 164 -18.96 16.86 -11.20
CA GLU A 164 -19.17 17.45 -12.53
C GLU A 164 -18.35 18.72 -12.84
N GLU A 165 -17.89 19.43 -11.80
CA GLU A 165 -16.96 20.56 -11.93
C GLU A 165 -15.57 20.13 -12.44
N TYR A 166 -15.19 18.88 -12.21
CA TYR A 166 -13.83 18.38 -12.44
C TYR A 166 -13.77 17.16 -13.35
N VAL A 167 -14.77 16.27 -13.27
CA VAL A 167 -14.82 14.98 -13.95
C VAL A 167 -16.07 14.94 -14.83
N LYS A 168 -15.87 14.68 -16.12
CA LYS A 168 -16.94 14.52 -17.11
C LYS A 168 -16.67 13.26 -17.93
N TRP A 169 -17.52 12.25 -17.75
CA TRP A 169 -17.45 11.01 -18.53
C TRP A 169 -18.14 11.17 -19.88
N ASP A 170 -19.33 11.77 -19.87
CA ASP A 170 -20.16 12.03 -21.04
C ASP A 170 -20.60 13.50 -21.08
N SER A 171 -20.79 14.05 -22.27
CA SER A 171 -21.16 15.48 -22.46
C SER A 171 -22.51 15.88 -21.86
N LYS A 172 -23.37 14.91 -21.50
CA LYS A 172 -24.72 15.12 -20.96
C LYS A 172 -25.01 14.33 -19.68
N GLY A 173 -24.03 13.58 -19.15
CA GLY A 173 -24.21 12.72 -17.99
C GLY A 173 -23.88 13.43 -16.67
N TYR A 174 -24.47 12.95 -15.57
CA TYR A 174 -24.15 13.40 -14.22
C TYR A 174 -22.99 12.56 -13.67
N ALA A 175 -21.96 13.20 -13.13
CA ALA A 175 -20.76 12.53 -12.63
C ALA A 175 -20.71 12.57 -11.10
N TYR A 176 -20.56 11.40 -10.49
CA TYR A 176 -20.55 11.23 -9.04
C TYR A 176 -19.34 10.43 -8.55
N ALA A 177 -19.00 10.61 -7.29
CA ALA A 177 -18.09 9.76 -6.55
C ALA A 177 -18.75 9.32 -5.24
N VAL A 178 -18.52 8.06 -4.86
CA VAL A 178 -19.00 7.46 -3.61
C VAL A 178 -17.82 6.83 -2.88
N VAL A 179 -17.78 6.95 -1.56
CA VAL A 179 -16.76 6.32 -0.70
C VAL A 179 -17.24 4.97 -0.19
N GLY A 180 -16.33 4.00 -0.14
CA GLY A 180 -16.53 2.69 0.45
C GLY A 180 -17.09 1.66 -0.53
N ASP A 181 -17.58 0.56 0.03
CA ASP A 181 -18.15 -0.53 -0.75
C ASP A 181 -19.59 -0.19 -1.14
N LEU A 182 -19.85 -0.19 -2.45
CA LEU A 182 -21.20 -0.09 -3.00
C LEU A 182 -21.79 -1.50 -3.10
N LYS A 183 -22.90 -1.74 -2.39
CA LYS A 183 -23.72 -2.90 -2.68
C LYS A 183 -24.52 -2.65 -3.96
N ALA A 184 -24.97 -3.71 -4.63
CA ALA A 184 -25.83 -3.58 -5.80
C ALA A 184 -27.11 -2.76 -5.51
N GLU A 185 -27.64 -2.84 -4.29
CA GLU A 185 -28.79 -2.04 -3.82
C GLU A 185 -28.50 -0.54 -3.67
N ASP A 186 -27.23 -0.15 -3.54
CA ASP A 186 -26.81 1.25 -3.40
C ASP A 186 -26.60 1.94 -4.76
N ILE A 187 -26.57 1.16 -5.86
CA ILE A 187 -26.37 1.68 -7.21
C ILE A 187 -27.73 2.14 -7.74
N GLU A 188 -27.87 3.46 -7.92
CA GLU A 188 -29.08 4.05 -8.48
C GLU A 188 -29.28 3.57 -9.93
N VAL A 189 -30.53 3.33 -10.31
CA VAL A 189 -30.88 2.88 -11.66
C VAL A 189 -30.34 3.87 -12.69
N GLY A 190 -29.77 3.40 -13.80
CA GLY A 190 -29.23 4.30 -14.83
C GLY A 190 -27.90 4.98 -14.47
N CYS A 191 -27.24 4.53 -13.39
CA CYS A 191 -25.85 4.84 -13.09
C CYS A 191 -24.92 3.67 -13.45
N ASP A 192 -23.81 3.98 -14.11
CA ASP A 192 -22.74 3.05 -14.46
C ASP A 192 -21.48 3.35 -13.66
N ILE A 193 -20.85 2.31 -13.11
CA ILE A 193 -19.51 2.43 -12.53
C ILE A 193 -18.49 2.65 -13.65
N LYS A 194 -17.73 3.74 -13.56
CA LYS A 194 -16.69 4.09 -14.54
C LYS A 194 -15.28 3.77 -14.03
N LEU A 195 -15.03 3.94 -12.74
CA LEU A 195 -13.72 3.75 -12.14
C LEU A 195 -13.83 3.42 -10.65
N VAL A 196 -12.97 2.52 -10.16
CA VAL A 196 -12.77 2.28 -8.72
C VAL A 196 -11.31 2.61 -8.39
N ALA A 197 -11.11 3.40 -7.35
CA ALA A 197 -9.80 3.89 -6.98
C ALA A 197 -9.56 3.72 -5.47
N PRO A 198 -8.48 3.04 -5.05
CA PRO A 198 -8.21 2.82 -3.63
C PRO A 198 -7.51 4.01 -2.98
N THR A 199 -7.75 4.19 -1.68
CA THR A 199 -7.07 5.17 -0.81
C THR A 199 -6.86 4.60 0.58
N SER A 200 -5.69 4.83 1.17
CA SER A 200 -5.41 4.46 2.57
C SER A 200 -5.47 5.63 3.54
N LEU A 201 -5.83 6.83 3.06
CA LEU A 201 -6.10 7.95 3.96
C LEU A 201 -7.49 7.74 4.56
N ARG A 202 -7.57 7.44 5.86
CA ARG A 202 -8.84 7.16 6.56
C ARG A 202 -9.59 8.41 7.02
N SER A 203 -8.87 9.51 7.23
CA SER A 203 -9.43 10.75 7.80
C SER A 203 -9.56 11.82 6.72
N PHE A 204 -10.62 11.76 5.93
CA PHE A 204 -10.96 12.80 4.94
C PHE A 204 -12.47 13.07 4.92
N ASN A 205 -12.86 14.23 4.38
CA ASN A 205 -14.26 14.59 4.24
C ASN A 205 -14.87 13.86 3.03
N ASN A 206 -15.66 12.82 3.28
CA ASN A 206 -16.34 12.02 2.27
C ASN A 206 -17.53 12.71 1.59
N HIS A 207 -17.88 13.94 1.98
CA HIS A 207 -18.89 14.78 1.32
C HIS A 207 -18.29 15.84 0.38
N SER A 208 -16.95 15.88 0.24
CA SER A 208 -16.26 16.83 -0.62
C SER A 208 -15.39 16.09 -1.63
N TYR A 209 -15.68 16.26 -2.91
CA TYR A 209 -14.89 15.62 -3.96
C TYR A 209 -13.42 16.03 -3.92
N THR A 210 -13.10 17.29 -3.64
CA THR A 210 -11.71 17.75 -3.49
C THR A 210 -10.98 17.03 -2.35
N SER A 211 -11.67 16.75 -1.25
CA SER A 211 -11.11 15.98 -0.13
C SER A 211 -10.94 14.51 -0.49
N MET A 212 -11.89 13.92 -1.23
CA MET A 212 -11.79 12.55 -1.77
C MET A 212 -10.61 12.44 -2.75
N HIS A 213 -10.46 13.41 -3.64
CA HIS A 213 -9.37 13.45 -4.62
C HIS A 213 -8.00 13.58 -3.96
N SER A 214 -7.89 14.42 -2.94
CA SER A 214 -6.66 14.55 -2.14
C SER A 214 -6.30 13.24 -1.44
N SER A 215 -7.30 12.45 -1.03
CA SER A 215 -7.09 11.12 -0.47
C SER A 215 -6.57 10.13 -1.53
N LEU A 216 -7.06 10.19 -2.77
CA LEU A 216 -6.50 9.41 -3.88
C LEU A 216 -5.04 9.79 -4.15
N ALA A 217 -4.72 11.09 -4.18
CA ALA A 217 -3.36 11.57 -4.39
C ALA A 217 -2.39 11.20 -3.24
N TYR A 218 -2.91 10.95 -2.03
CA TYR A 218 -2.12 10.34 -0.94
C TYR A 218 -1.72 8.89 -1.24
N GLY A 219 -2.54 8.17 -2.01
CA GLY A 219 -2.33 6.80 -2.45
C GLY A 219 -2.91 5.76 -1.50
N PHE A 220 -2.56 4.50 -1.75
CA PHE A 220 -3.07 3.34 -1.03
C PHE A 220 -1.94 2.40 -0.63
N GLN A 221 -2.17 1.66 0.44
CA GLN A 221 -1.26 0.67 1.00
C GLN A 221 -1.66 -0.71 0.50
N ILE A 222 -0.68 -1.53 0.20
CA ILE A 222 -0.84 -2.97 0.00
C ILE A 222 0.19 -3.68 0.87
N SER A 223 -0.12 -4.90 1.29
CA SER A 223 0.71 -5.62 2.25
C SER A 223 1.44 -6.80 1.61
N TRP A 224 2.62 -7.12 2.13
CA TRP A 224 3.33 -8.38 1.87
C TRP A 224 3.39 -9.28 3.10
N LEU A 225 2.46 -9.08 4.05
CA LEU A 225 2.40 -9.82 5.31
C LEU A 225 2.42 -11.34 5.09
N GLN A 226 1.75 -11.84 4.05
CA GLN A 226 1.75 -13.27 3.71
C GLN A 226 3.17 -13.82 3.52
N LEU A 227 4.09 -13.08 2.89
CA LEU A 227 5.49 -13.52 2.80
C LEU A 227 6.15 -13.57 4.18
N ALA A 228 5.91 -12.56 5.01
CA ALA A 228 6.46 -12.52 6.37
C ALA A 228 5.95 -13.71 7.20
N CYS A 229 4.68 -14.09 7.04
CA CYS A 229 4.06 -15.24 7.69
C CYS A 229 4.57 -16.59 7.16
N GLN A 230 4.89 -16.68 5.87
CA GLN A 230 5.45 -17.89 5.25
C GLN A 230 6.92 -18.12 5.65
N THR A 231 7.63 -17.05 5.99
CA THR A 231 9.04 -17.13 6.40
C THR A 231 9.11 -17.94 7.70
N HIS A 232 9.86 -19.05 7.67
CA HIS A 232 10.05 -19.98 8.79
C HIS A 232 8.79 -20.70 9.33
N ASN A 233 7.70 -20.81 8.54
CA ASN A 233 6.41 -21.39 9.02
C ASN A 233 5.98 -20.77 10.37
N PHE A 234 5.87 -19.44 10.41
CA PHE A 234 5.70 -18.68 11.65
C PHE A 234 4.55 -19.22 12.54
N CYS A 235 3.43 -19.63 11.95
CA CYS A 235 2.34 -20.33 12.64
C CYS A 235 2.24 -21.77 12.12
N SER A 236 2.43 -22.76 13.00
CA SER A 236 2.39 -24.19 12.63
C SER A 236 0.99 -24.71 12.28
N ASP A 237 -0.06 -24.22 12.95
CA ASP A 237 -1.45 -24.71 12.82
C ASP A 237 -2.50 -23.58 12.97
N GLY A 238 -2.17 -22.34 12.59
CA GLY A 238 -3.04 -21.17 12.82
C GLY A 238 -2.86 -20.04 11.82
N PHE A 239 -3.69 -19.01 11.95
CA PHE A 239 -3.67 -17.85 11.05
C PHE A 239 -2.68 -16.79 11.53
N CYS A 240 -1.76 -16.41 10.65
CA CYS A 240 -0.82 -15.34 10.92
C CYS A 240 -1.46 -13.98 10.61
N TYR A 241 -1.37 -13.04 11.54
CA TYR A 241 -1.89 -11.69 11.36
C TYR A 241 -0.99 -10.64 12.01
N PHE A 242 -1.15 -9.38 11.62
CA PHE A 242 -0.44 -8.27 12.26
C PHE A 242 -1.25 -7.73 13.45
N ASN A 243 -0.69 -7.85 14.65
CA ASN A 243 -1.30 -7.32 15.87
C ASN A 243 -0.88 -5.86 16.08
N PHE A 244 -1.82 -4.93 15.90
CA PHE A 244 -1.56 -3.49 16.04
C PHE A 244 -1.20 -3.05 17.47
N ALA A 245 -1.68 -3.77 18.49
CA ALA A 245 -1.40 -3.43 19.89
C ALA A 245 0.04 -3.79 20.26
N SER A 246 0.52 -4.95 19.84
CA SER A 246 1.89 -5.41 20.09
C SER A 246 2.90 -4.96 19.03
N GLN A 247 2.43 -4.47 17.89
CA GLN A 247 3.22 -4.14 16.69
C GLN A 247 4.06 -5.33 16.19
N LYS A 248 3.52 -6.54 16.26
CA LYS A 248 4.22 -7.79 15.89
C LYS A 248 3.29 -8.73 15.11
N LEU A 249 3.90 -9.69 14.43
CA LEU A 249 3.18 -10.85 13.91
C LEU A 249 2.72 -11.71 15.09
N ASP A 250 1.50 -12.23 14.97
CA ASP A 250 0.86 -13.07 15.96
C ASP A 250 0.12 -14.21 15.27
N CYS A 251 -0.17 -15.28 16.02
CA CYS A 251 -0.87 -16.46 15.54
C CYS A 251 -2.23 -16.57 16.22
N LYS A 252 -3.27 -16.83 15.44
CA LYS A 252 -4.62 -17.12 15.93
C LYS A 252 -5.00 -18.58 15.71
#